data_AF-A0A0A2VU86-F1
#
_entry.id   AF-A0A0A2VU86-F1
#
_cell.length_a   1.000
_cell.length_b   1.000
_cell.length_c   1.000
_cell.angle_alpha   90.00
_cell.angle_beta   90.00
_cell.angle_gamma   90.00
#
_symmetry.space_group_name_H-M   'P 1'
#
loop_
_entity.id
_entity.type
_entity.pdbx_description
1 polymer ?
#
loop_
_entity_poly.entity_id
_entity_poly.type
_entity_poly.pdbx_seq_one_letter_code
_entity_poly.pdbx_strand_id
1 'polypeptide(L)'
;MLLSKLAPRLAELVKGRDYVLVGHGIDEDIKLLNQLHPDIAGNSAYLFDTVKAAQFPLQLYYRYSLGKLLDELDLKHANLHAADNDAHFALKALLMLAVRDALPGKHRGT
;
A
#
# COMPACT_ATOMS: atom_id res chain seq x y z
N MET A 1 -14.79 -10.41 13.57
CA MET A 1 -13.79 -11.50 13.56
C MET A 1 -12.93 -11.37 14.81
N LEU A 2 -12.69 -12.44 15.56
CA LEU A 2 -11.83 -12.38 16.76
C LEU A 2 -10.36 -12.27 16.34
N LEU A 3 -9.59 -11.36 16.96
CA LEU A 3 -8.14 -11.17 16.72
C LEU A 3 -7.36 -12.49 16.89
N SER A 4 -7.78 -13.34 17.82
CA SER A 4 -7.20 -14.67 18.05
C SER A 4 -7.29 -15.63 16.85
N LYS A 5 -8.21 -15.38 15.91
CA LYS A 5 -8.33 -16.15 14.66
C LYS A 5 -7.68 -15.46 13.46
N LEU A 6 -7.21 -14.22 13.61
CA LEU A 6 -6.61 -13.44 12.51
C LEU A 6 -5.18 -13.89 12.22
N ALA A 7 -4.33 -13.91 13.25
CA ALA A 7 -2.93 -14.30 13.14
C ALA A 7 -2.73 -15.67 12.45
N PRO A 8 -3.38 -16.77 12.88
CA PRO A 8 -3.17 -18.07 12.23
C PRO A 8 -3.67 -18.10 10.77
N ARG A 9 -4.71 -17.33 10.42
CA ARG A 9 -5.19 -17.26 9.04
C ARG A 9 -4.23 -16.48 8.14
N LEU A 10 -3.65 -15.39 8.64
CA LEU A 10 -2.65 -14.64 7.89
C LEU A 10 -1.36 -15.45 7.74
N ALA A 11 -0.91 -16.13 8.79
CA ALA A 11 0.26 -17.02 8.74
C ALA A 11 0.08 -18.12 7.68
N GLU A 12 -1.07 -18.81 7.67
CA GLU A 12 -1.36 -19.82 6.63
C GLU A 12 -1.52 -19.21 5.23
N LEU A 13 -2.00 -17.97 5.11
CA LEU A 13 -2.11 -17.27 3.81
C LEU A 13 -0.74 -17.03 3.18
N VAL A 14 0.28 -16.71 3.98
CA VAL A 14 1.63 -16.36 3.52
C VAL A 14 2.62 -17.53 3.55
N LYS A 15 2.25 -18.65 4.16
CA LYS A 15 3.11 -19.82 4.34
C LYS A 15 3.64 -20.38 3.02
N GLY A 16 4.96 -20.46 2.90
CA GLY A 16 5.65 -21.01 1.73
C GLY A 16 5.50 -20.18 0.46
N ARG A 17 5.17 -18.90 0.60
CA ARG A 17 5.03 -17.96 -0.53
C ARG A 17 6.02 -16.83 -0.38
N ASP A 18 6.53 -16.35 -1.50
CA ASP A 18 7.11 -15.02 -1.57
C ASP A 18 5.98 -14.01 -1.78
N TYR A 19 5.91 -13.00 -0.90
CA TYR A 19 4.84 -12.01 -0.93
C TYR A 19 5.38 -10.62 -0.62
N VAL A 20 4.64 -9.63 -1.11
CA VAL A 20 4.93 -8.21 -0.93
C VAL A 20 3.80 -7.61 -0.11
N LEU A 21 4.17 -6.86 0.93
CA LEU A 21 3.22 -6.08 1.70
C LEU A 21 3.05 -4.71 1.05
N VAL A 22 1.80 -4.30 0.86
CA VAL A 22 1.46 -3.02 0.25
C VAL A 22 0.49 -2.29 1.16
N GLY A 23 0.78 -1.03 1.45
CA GLY A 23 -0.07 -0.19 2.30
C GLY A 23 0.12 1.29 2.02
N HIS A 24 -0.58 2.13 2.77
CA HIS A 24 -0.54 3.58 2.64
C HIS A 24 -0.27 4.21 4.01
N GLY A 25 0.99 4.59 4.27
CA GLY A 25 1.41 4.96 5.63
C GLY A 25 1.49 3.75 6.56
N ILE A 26 2.04 2.65 6.05
CA ILE A 26 1.96 1.28 6.62
C ILE A 26 2.70 1.08 7.96
N ASP A 27 3.37 2.08 8.51
CA ASP A 27 4.19 1.93 9.73
C ASP A 27 3.37 1.42 10.94
N GLU A 28 2.13 1.88 11.11
CA GLU A 28 1.23 1.40 12.17
C GLU A 28 0.69 -0.01 11.88
N ASP A 29 0.42 -0.32 10.61
CA ASP A 29 -0.01 -1.66 10.20
C ASP A 29 1.09 -2.70 10.47
N ILE A 30 2.36 -2.36 10.22
CA ILE A 30 3.51 -3.22 10.54
C ILE A 30 3.58 -3.48 12.04
N LYS A 31 3.41 -2.45 12.88
CA LYS A 31 3.43 -2.62 14.35
C LYS A 31 2.33 -3.58 14.79
N LEU A 32 1.12 -3.41 14.25
CA LEU A 32 0.00 -4.30 14.54
C LEU A 32 0.28 -5.74 14.06
N LEU A 33 0.78 -5.90 12.83
CA LEU A 33 1.13 -7.22 12.28
C LEU A 33 2.20 -7.90 13.14
N ASN A 34 3.23 -7.16 13.58
CA ASN A 34 4.28 -7.70 14.43
C ASN A 34 3.78 -8.11 15.82
N GLN A 35 2.79 -7.41 16.37
CA GLN A 35 2.11 -7.79 17.61
C GLN A 35 1.24 -9.05 17.43
N LEU A 36 0.65 -9.23 16.25
CA LEU A 36 -0.17 -10.39 15.92
C LEU A 36 0.67 -11.63 15.63
N HIS A 37 1.73 -11.48 14.83
CA HIS A 37 2.67 -12.51 14.45
C HIS A 37 3.93 -11.87 13.83
N PRO A 38 5.10 -11.93 14.48
CA PRO A 38 6.31 -11.20 14.07
C PRO A 38 6.79 -11.56 12.65
N ASP A 39 6.54 -12.80 12.23
CA ASP A 39 7.06 -13.31 10.96
C ASP A 39 6.27 -12.83 9.72
N ILE A 40 5.07 -12.24 9.88
CA ILE A 40 4.27 -11.81 8.71
C ILE A 40 4.87 -10.56 8.06
N ALA A 41 5.27 -9.56 8.84
CA ALA A 41 5.97 -8.42 8.24
C ALA A 41 7.44 -8.78 7.96
N GLY A 42 8.07 -9.49 8.89
CA GLY A 42 9.50 -9.85 8.82
C GLY A 42 9.88 -10.74 7.64
N ASN A 43 8.98 -11.63 7.18
CA ASN A 43 9.26 -12.53 6.06
C ASN A 43 8.72 -12.03 4.71
N SER A 44 8.16 -10.81 4.65
CA SER A 44 7.78 -10.25 3.36
C SER A 44 9.02 -9.99 2.51
N ALA A 45 8.96 -10.32 1.21
CA ALA A 45 10.06 -10.10 0.28
C ALA A 45 10.33 -8.61 0.05
N TYR A 46 9.26 -7.81 0.11
CA TYR A 46 9.34 -6.35 0.07
C TYR A 46 8.14 -5.72 0.75
N LEU A 47 8.31 -4.46 1.14
CA LEU A 47 7.28 -3.64 1.72
C LEU A 47 7.16 -2.31 0.97
N PHE A 48 6.02 -2.11 0.31
CA PHE A 48 5.70 -0.87 -0.37
C PHE A 48 4.76 -0.01 0.47
N ASP A 49 5.29 1.12 0.91
CA ASP A 49 4.49 2.24 1.40
C ASP A 49 4.18 3.17 0.21
N THR A 50 2.92 3.20 -0.19
CA THR A 50 2.46 4.04 -1.31
C THR A 50 2.65 5.53 -1.05
N VAL A 51 2.74 5.98 0.21
CA VAL A 51 3.09 7.37 0.53
C VAL A 51 4.50 7.70 0.05
N LYS A 52 5.45 6.79 0.26
CA LYS A 52 6.86 6.94 -0.17
C LYS A 52 6.99 6.67 -1.66
N ALA A 53 6.35 5.62 -2.17
CA ALA A 53 6.40 5.25 -3.59
C ALA A 53 5.84 6.34 -4.51
N ALA A 54 4.91 7.16 -4.02
CA ALA A 54 4.36 8.28 -4.78
C ALA A 54 5.31 9.49 -4.90
N GLN A 55 6.28 9.66 -4.00
CA GLN A 55 7.04 10.91 -3.90
C GLN A 55 7.84 11.21 -5.15
N PHE A 56 8.52 10.21 -5.71
CA PHE A 56 9.36 10.40 -6.88
C PHE A 56 8.55 10.50 -8.18
N PRO A 57 7.61 9.58 -8.51
CA PRO A 57 6.86 9.64 -9.76
C PRO A 57 5.95 10.87 -9.87
N LEU A 58 5.50 11.41 -8.74
CA LEU A 58 4.60 12.57 -8.69
C LEU A 58 5.31 13.87 -8.26
N GLN A 59 6.62 13.83 -8.00
CA GLN A 59 7.42 14.99 -7.55
C GLN A 59 6.81 15.71 -6.32
N LEU A 60 6.45 14.92 -5.30
CA LEU A 60 5.74 15.43 -4.13
C LEU A 60 6.68 15.87 -3.01
N TYR A 61 6.46 17.07 -2.50
CA TYR A 61 7.16 17.60 -1.32
C TYR A 61 6.49 17.23 0.02
N TYR A 62 5.28 16.66 -0.02
CA TYR A 62 4.52 16.26 1.17
C TYR A 62 3.76 14.96 0.93
N ARG A 63 3.34 14.33 2.03
CA ARG A 63 2.60 13.06 2.02
C ARG A 63 1.16 13.29 1.58
N TYR A 64 0.72 12.57 0.55
CA TYR A 64 -0.69 12.55 0.15
C TYR A 64 -1.46 11.61 1.06
N SER A 65 -2.72 11.93 1.36
CA SER A 65 -3.67 10.94 1.84
C SER A 65 -4.03 9.97 0.71
N LEU A 66 -4.59 8.81 1.04
CA LEU A 66 -4.96 7.83 0.04
C LEU A 66 -5.96 8.42 -0.98
N GLY A 67 -6.99 9.12 -0.51
CA GLY A 67 -7.94 9.80 -1.40
C GLY A 67 -7.28 10.81 -2.34
N LYS A 68 -6.37 11.65 -1.81
CA LYS A 68 -5.65 12.62 -2.65
C LYS A 68 -4.74 11.94 -3.68
N LEU A 69 -4.10 10.83 -3.30
CA LEU A 69 -3.29 10.03 -4.21
C LEU A 69 -4.13 9.44 -5.34
N LEU A 70 -5.32 8.92 -5.01
CA LEU A 70 -6.23 8.38 -6.02
C LEU A 70 -6.77 9.47 -6.95
N ASP A 71 -7.09 10.66 -6.42
CA ASP A 71 -7.51 11.81 -7.24
C ASP A 71 -6.41 12.22 -8.24
N GLU A 72 -5.15 12.31 -7.80
CA GLU A 72 -4.00 12.65 -8.66
C GLU A 72 -3.71 11.56 -9.72
N LEU A 73 -4.12 10.32 -9.45
CA LEU A 73 -4.01 9.21 -10.39
C LEU A 73 -5.27 9.05 -11.27
N ASP A 74 -6.23 9.97 -11.18
CA ASP A 74 -7.53 9.92 -11.88
C ASP A 74 -8.29 8.60 -11.63
N LEU A 75 -8.17 8.06 -10.41
CA LEU A 75 -8.82 6.83 -9.98
C LEU A 75 -10.10 7.15 -9.22
N LYS A 76 -11.25 6.72 -9.78
CA LYS A 76 -12.52 6.77 -9.06
C LYS A 76 -12.45 5.94 -7.78
N HIS A 77 -12.84 6.54 -6.67
CA HIS A 77 -12.94 5.89 -5.37
C HIS A 77 -14.22 6.31 -4.64
N ALA A 78 -14.65 5.46 -3.72
CA ALA A 78 -15.76 5.71 -2.81
C ALA A 78 -15.50 4.90 -1.53
N ASN A 79 -16.03 5.35 -0.40
CA ASN A 79 -15.95 4.62 0.88
C ASN A 79 -14.51 4.31 1.34
N LEU A 80 -13.61 5.30 1.31
CA LEU A 80 -12.23 5.27 1.86
C LEU A 80 -12.15 5.21 3.41
N HIS A 81 -13.23 4.77 4.06
CA HIS A 81 -13.31 4.58 5.51
C HIS A 81 -13.59 3.12 5.89
N ALA A 82 -13.61 2.23 4.91
CA ALA A 82 -13.65 0.79 5.12
C ALA A 82 -12.25 0.23 4.82
N ALA A 83 -11.63 -0.43 5.80
CA ALA A 83 -10.25 -0.93 5.69
C ALA A 83 -10.03 -1.86 4.49
N ASP A 84 -11.03 -2.66 4.10
CA ASP A 84 -10.98 -3.51 2.92
C ASP A 84 -10.83 -2.70 1.61
N ASN A 85 -11.51 -1.55 1.53
CA ASN A 85 -11.40 -0.65 0.39
C ASN A 85 -10.04 0.05 0.36
N ASP A 86 -9.51 0.44 1.52
CA ASP A 86 -8.21 1.11 1.61
C ASP A 86 -7.08 0.21 1.11
N ALA A 87 -7.08 -1.08 1.49
CA ALA A 87 -6.11 -2.05 0.98
C ALA A 87 -6.24 -2.25 -0.55
N HIS A 88 -7.47 -2.35 -1.05
CA HIS A 88 -7.74 -2.46 -2.49
C HIS A 88 -7.21 -1.23 -3.26
N PHE A 89 -7.49 -0.02 -2.76
CA PHE A 89 -7.07 1.21 -3.40
C PHE A 89 -5.57 1.48 -3.26
N ALA A 90 -4.94 1.11 -2.14
CA ALA A 90 -3.49 1.20 -1.98
C ALA A 90 -2.76 0.32 -3.00
N LEU A 91 -3.21 -0.92 -3.21
CA LEU A 91 -2.65 -1.78 -4.25
C LEU A 91 -2.85 -1.17 -5.65
N LYS A 92 -4.05 -0.67 -5.95
CA LYS A 92 -4.34 -0.04 -7.24
C LYS A 92 -3.48 1.20 -7.49
N ALA A 93 -3.28 2.02 -6.46
CA ALA A 93 -2.41 3.19 -6.52
C ALA A 93 -0.96 2.79 -6.80
N LEU A 94 -0.43 1.77 -6.10
CA LEU A 94 0.94 1.28 -6.35
C LEU A 94 1.13 0.84 -7.81
N LEU A 95 0.19 0.07 -8.35
CA LEU A 95 0.25 -0.39 -9.74
C LEU A 95 0.27 0.79 -10.72
N MET A 96 -0.57 1.81 -10.49
CA MET A 96 -0.61 3.00 -11.33
C MET A 96 0.65 3.86 -11.21
N LEU A 97 1.25 3.96 -10.01
CA LEU A 97 2.53 4.63 -9.81
C LEU A 97 3.65 3.94 -10.60
N ALA A 98 3.70 2.60 -10.57
CA ALA A 98 4.67 1.83 -11.35
C ALA A 98 4.52 2.06 -12.85
N VAL A 99 3.28 2.09 -13.36
CA VAL A 99 3.00 2.41 -14.77
C VAL A 99 3.44 3.84 -15.10
N ARG A 100 3.13 4.82 -14.24
CA ARG A 100 3.46 6.23 -14.47
C ARG A 100 4.98 6.48 -14.46
N ASP A 101 5.72 5.80 -13.58
CA ASP A 101 7.18 5.90 -13.50
C ASP A 101 7.87 5.25 -14.72
N ALA A 102 7.32 4.15 -15.23
CA ALA A 102 7.85 3.46 -16.41
C ALA A 102 7.61 4.21 -17.73
N LEU A 103 6.63 5.13 -17.77
CA LEU A 103 6.35 5.94 -18.96
C LEU A 103 7.30 7.14 -19.01
N PRO A 104 7.89 7.47 -20.18
CA PRO A 104 8.74 8.65 -20.33
C PRO A 104 7.95 9.88 -19.91
N GLY A 105 8.48 10.62 -18.94
CA GLY A 105 7.77 11.71 -18.30
C GLY A 105 7.17 12.67 -19.33
N LYS A 106 5.86 12.91 -19.25
CA LYS A 106 5.30 14.16 -19.79
C LYS A 106 5.98 15.27 -19.01
N HIS A 107 7.05 15.86 -19.57
CA HIS A 107 7.40 17.23 -19.24
C HIS A 107 6.14 18.05 -19.46
N ARG A 108 5.40 18.34 -18.37
CA ARG A 108 4.47 19.45 -18.36
C ARG A 108 5.36 20.69 -18.40
N GLY A 109 5.79 21.05 -19.60
CA GLY A 109 6.31 22.38 -19.88
C GLY A 109 5.17 23.36 -19.62
N THR A 110 5.34 24.19 -18.61
CA THR A 110 5.14 25.65 -18.54
C THR A 110 5.26 26.05 -17.08
#